data_AF-A0A834I2C2-F1
#
_entry.id   AF-A0A834I2C2-F1
#
_cell.length_a   1.000
_cell.length_b   1.000
_cell.length_c   1.000
_cell.angle_alpha   90.00
_cell.angle_beta   90.00
_cell.angle_gamma   90.00
#
_symmetry.space_group_name_H-M   'P 1'
#
loop_
_entity.id
_entity.type
_entity.pdbx_description
1 polymer ?
#
loop_
_entity_poly.entity_id
_entity_poly.type
_entity_poly.pdbx_seq_one_letter_code
_entity_poly.pdbx_strand_id
1 'polypeptide(L)'
;MGEGKPYYHKWLAIILNARNGMDSLESKVIGYPEVRDHLKLACQTNPKDFTIQHMLGKWHYEMANLTWFQRFLARYFFEEPPKSNFEEAYKYLNKAEELLPRTYLPNVFLLGCACIHLGQYYRAKYYLNMAINLPTHSDCDKCCSTNAKRLLAKLEKYDLGKDLLYESYHNFGFTS
;
A
#
# COMPACT_ATOMS: atom_id res chain seq x y z
N MET A 1 15.43 -28.36 22.70
CA MET A 1 15.54 -26.88 22.77
C MET A 1 15.39 -26.33 21.36
N GLY A 2 14.33 -25.67 20.90
CA GLY A 2 13.02 -25.32 21.45
C GLY A 2 12.11 -25.01 20.25
N GLU A 3 10.99 -25.71 20.17
CA GLU A 3 9.95 -25.58 19.15
C GLU A 3 9.02 -24.40 19.49
N GLY A 4 9.58 -23.19 19.54
CA GLY A 4 8.86 -21.92 19.72
C GLY A 4 9.11 -20.91 18.60
N LYS A 5 9.72 -21.34 17.49
CA LYS A 5 10.46 -20.47 16.57
C LYS A 5 9.67 -19.51 15.66
N PRO A 6 8.39 -19.72 15.29
CA PRO A 6 7.77 -18.83 14.29
C PRO A 6 6.81 -17.75 14.81
N TYR A 7 6.20 -17.90 15.99
CA TYR A 7 5.14 -16.99 16.45
C TYR A 7 5.66 -15.63 16.92
N TYR A 8 6.90 -15.58 17.46
CA TYR A 8 7.47 -14.32 17.93
C TYR A 8 7.86 -13.38 16.79
N HIS A 9 8.16 -13.91 15.59
CA HIS A 9 8.59 -13.10 14.44
C HIS A 9 7.52 -12.07 14.06
N LYS A 10 6.23 -12.42 14.15
CA LYS A 10 5.12 -11.47 13.97
C LYS A 10 5.22 -10.31 14.95
N TRP A 11 5.32 -10.61 16.24
CA TRP A 11 5.35 -9.60 17.29
C TRP A 11 6.61 -8.75 17.24
N LEU A 12 7.75 -9.36 16.97
CA LEU A 12 9.02 -8.66 16.79
C LEU A 12 8.96 -7.70 15.60
N ALA A 13 8.41 -8.12 14.46
CA ALA A 13 8.20 -7.24 13.31
C ALA A 13 7.28 -6.05 13.63
N ILE A 14 6.18 -6.28 14.37
CA ILE A 14 5.25 -5.21 14.78
C ILE A 14 5.96 -4.19 15.68
N ILE A 15 6.70 -4.66 16.69
CA ILE A 15 7.41 -3.80 17.66
C ILE A 15 8.52 -3.02 16.96
N LEU A 16 9.35 -3.68 16.13
CA LEU A 16 10.41 -3.03 15.37
C LEU A 16 9.84 -1.98 14.42
N ASN A 17 8.78 -2.31 13.69
CA ASN A 17 8.13 -1.36 12.78
C ASN A 17 7.57 -0.14 13.54
N ALA A 18 6.98 -0.33 14.71
CA ALA A 18 6.50 0.76 15.56
C ALA A 18 7.66 1.63 16.06
N ARG A 19 8.73 1.03 16.57
CA ARG A 19 9.95 1.74 17.02
C ARG A 19 10.55 2.57 15.90
N ASN A 20 10.80 1.95 14.75
CA ASN A 20 11.42 2.62 13.61
C ASN A 20 10.56 3.78 13.06
N GLY A 21 9.24 3.72 13.26
CA GLY A 21 8.31 4.78 12.88
C GLY A 21 8.24 5.97 13.84
N MET A 22 8.74 5.84 15.07
CA MET A 22 8.76 6.92 16.08
C MET A 22 10.02 7.79 16.02
N ASP A 23 11.13 7.24 15.54
CA ASP A 23 12.44 7.90 15.60
C ASP A 23 12.63 8.95 14.49
N SER A 24 13.00 8.51 13.29
CA SER A 24 13.25 9.37 12.14
C SER A 24 12.91 8.61 10.86
N LEU A 25 12.73 9.35 9.76
CA LEU A 25 12.53 8.73 8.46
C LEU A 25 13.72 7.84 8.07
N GLU A 26 14.93 8.20 8.48
CA GLU A 26 16.15 7.42 8.26
C GLU A 26 16.11 6.10 9.03
N SER A 27 15.79 6.13 10.34
CA SER A 27 15.62 4.92 11.15
C SER A 27 14.55 3.99 10.56
N LYS A 28 13.45 4.57 10.06
CA LYS A 28 12.40 3.82 9.35
C LYS A 28 12.96 3.07 8.13
N VAL A 29 13.75 3.76 7.31
CA VAL A 29 14.36 3.19 6.10
C VAL A 29 15.42 2.14 6.44
N ILE A 30 16.28 2.41 7.43
CA ILE A 30 17.34 1.49 7.88
C ILE A 30 16.75 0.20 8.44
N GLY A 31 15.65 0.28 9.20
CA GLY A 31 15.02 -0.87 9.84
C GLY A 31 14.10 -1.70 8.93
N TYR A 32 13.82 -1.25 7.71
CA TYR A 32 12.91 -1.96 6.80
C TYR A 32 13.32 -3.40 6.43
N PRO A 33 14.61 -3.72 6.18
CA PRO A 33 15.01 -5.09 5.88
C PRO A 33 14.73 -6.06 7.05
N GLU A 34 15.06 -5.66 8.27
CA GLU A 34 14.84 -6.50 9.46
C GLU A 34 13.35 -6.78 9.71
N VAL A 35 12.51 -5.74 9.61
CA VAL A 35 11.05 -5.89 9.71
C VAL A 35 10.52 -6.85 8.65
N ARG A 36 10.95 -6.69 7.38
CA ARG A 36 10.54 -7.56 6.28
C ARG A 36 10.94 -9.02 6.51
N ASP A 37 12.15 -9.27 6.97
CA ASP A 37 12.67 -10.63 7.11
C ASP A 37 11.93 -11.38 8.21
N HIS A 38 11.60 -10.71 9.32
CA HIS A 38 10.70 -11.25 10.33
C HIS A 38 9.28 -11.48 9.79
N LEU A 39 8.72 -10.55 9.01
CA LEU A 39 7.40 -10.75 8.39
C LEU A 39 7.38 -11.94 7.43
N LYS A 40 8.44 -12.15 6.63
CA LYS A 40 8.56 -13.30 5.72
C LYS A 40 8.62 -14.62 6.47
N LEU A 41 9.43 -14.71 7.53
CA LEU A 41 9.51 -15.90 8.39
C LEU A 41 8.16 -16.19 9.06
N ALA A 42 7.48 -15.15 9.54
CA ALA A 42 6.15 -15.28 10.12
C ALA A 42 5.12 -15.75 9.06
N CYS A 43 5.20 -15.22 7.83
CA CYS A 43 4.31 -15.60 6.72
C CYS A 43 4.50 -17.05 6.27
N GLN A 44 5.74 -17.59 6.31
CA GLN A 44 6.00 -19.00 6.01
C GLN A 44 5.26 -19.93 6.97
N THR A 45 5.05 -19.48 8.21
CA THR A 45 4.40 -20.30 9.24
C THR A 45 2.89 -20.09 9.27
N ASN A 46 2.44 -18.84 9.17
CA ASN A 46 1.02 -18.52 9.13
C ASN A 46 0.70 -17.60 7.94
N PRO A 47 0.56 -18.17 6.72
CA PRO A 47 0.25 -17.39 5.53
C PRO A 47 -1.19 -16.85 5.54
N LYS A 48 -2.05 -17.31 6.46
CA LYS A 48 -3.44 -16.85 6.59
C LYS A 48 -3.61 -15.77 7.67
N ASP A 49 -2.51 -15.24 8.20
CA ASP A 49 -2.55 -14.15 9.15
C ASP A 49 -2.76 -12.81 8.44
N PHE A 50 -3.90 -12.19 8.69
CA PHE A 50 -4.25 -10.88 8.12
C PHE A 50 -3.17 -9.82 8.37
N THR A 51 -2.65 -9.73 9.60
CA THR A 51 -1.68 -8.69 9.98
C THR A 51 -0.39 -8.84 9.20
N ILE A 52 0.09 -10.08 9.05
CA ILE A 52 1.34 -10.36 8.30
C ILE A 52 1.15 -9.99 6.82
N GLN A 53 0.05 -10.42 6.20
CA GLN A 53 -0.26 -10.10 4.80
C GLN A 53 -0.36 -8.58 4.59
N HIS A 54 -1.09 -7.88 5.45
CA HIS A 54 -1.23 -6.43 5.37
C HIS A 54 0.13 -5.71 5.53
N MET A 55 0.93 -6.09 6.53
CA MET A 55 2.23 -5.46 6.78
C MET A 55 3.23 -5.71 5.65
N LEU A 56 3.26 -6.91 5.06
CA LEU A 56 4.09 -7.18 3.87
C LEU A 56 3.64 -6.33 2.68
N GLY A 57 2.33 -6.26 2.43
CA GLY A 57 1.77 -5.43 1.36
C GLY A 57 2.09 -3.94 1.53
N LYS A 58 1.95 -3.44 2.76
CA LYS A 58 2.34 -2.06 3.12
C LYS A 58 3.85 -1.83 2.93
N TRP A 59 4.69 -2.78 3.36
CA TRP A 59 6.14 -2.68 3.17
C TRP A 59 6.50 -2.58 1.69
N HIS A 60 5.95 -3.46 0.85
CA HIS A 60 6.17 -3.44 -0.59
C HIS A 60 5.70 -2.12 -1.22
N TYR A 61 4.54 -1.62 -0.80
CA TYR A 61 4.01 -0.33 -1.25
C TYR A 61 4.94 0.83 -0.88
N GLU A 62 5.37 0.91 0.37
CA GLU A 62 6.27 1.95 0.87
C GLU A 62 7.62 1.89 0.14
N MET A 63 8.13 0.70 -0.17
CA MET A 63 9.38 0.51 -0.94
C MET A 63 9.27 0.96 -2.39
N ALA A 64 8.19 0.57 -3.07
CA ALA A 64 7.94 0.99 -4.44
C ALA A 64 7.75 2.52 -4.54
N ASN A 65 7.15 3.11 -3.51
CA ASN A 65 6.85 4.53 -3.43
C ASN A 65 7.99 5.38 -2.81
N LEU A 66 9.16 4.80 -2.50
CA LEU A 66 10.28 5.59 -1.99
C LEU A 66 10.74 6.61 -3.03
N THR A 67 10.70 7.89 -2.65
CA THR A 67 11.18 9.01 -3.47
C THR A 67 12.69 8.87 -3.72
N TRP A 68 13.19 9.50 -4.79
CA TRP A 68 14.62 9.57 -5.14
C TRP A 68 15.55 9.88 -3.94
N PHE A 69 15.11 10.70 -2.97
CA PHE A 69 15.86 11.02 -1.76
C PHE A 69 15.96 9.87 -0.73
N GLN A 70 14.89 9.10 -0.54
CA GLN A 70 14.95 7.89 0.29
C GLN A 70 15.78 6.79 -0.39
N ARG A 71 15.78 6.73 -1.73
CA ARG A 71 16.69 5.88 -2.49
C ARG A 71 18.15 6.32 -2.37
N PHE A 72 18.40 7.64 -2.26
CA PHE A 72 19.74 8.18 -2.00
C PHE A 72 20.26 7.74 -0.62
N LEU A 73 19.46 7.88 0.45
CA LEU A 73 19.79 7.37 1.79
C LEU A 73 20.00 5.85 1.78
N ALA A 74 19.15 5.11 1.08
CA ALA A 74 19.29 3.67 0.97
C ALA A 74 20.58 3.24 0.24
N ARG A 75 21.15 4.05 -0.66
CA ARG A 75 22.47 3.77 -1.27
C ARG A 75 23.65 4.07 -0.34
N TYR A 76 23.45 4.91 0.68
CA TYR A 76 24.47 5.22 1.68
C TYR A 76 24.54 4.13 2.77
N PHE A 77 23.39 3.57 3.15
CA PHE A 77 23.30 2.54 4.18
C PHE A 77 23.29 1.10 3.64
N PHE A 78 22.95 0.90 2.36
CA PHE A 78 22.88 -0.41 1.73
C PHE A 78 23.66 -0.41 0.41
N GLU A 79 24.40 -1.49 0.14
CA GLU A 79 25.08 -1.70 -1.15
C GLU A 79 24.08 -1.64 -2.32
N GLU A 80 22.88 -2.20 -2.12
CA GLU A 80 21.76 -2.06 -3.02
C GLU A 80 20.47 -1.76 -2.24
N PRO A 81 19.73 -0.68 -2.57
CA PRO A 81 18.50 -0.34 -1.87
C PRO A 81 17.48 -1.47 -2.02
N PRO A 82 16.71 -1.83 -0.95
CA PRO A 82 15.67 -2.84 -1.07
C PRO A 82 14.67 -2.44 -2.16
N LYS A 83 14.61 -3.23 -3.24
CA LYS A 83 13.71 -2.97 -4.36
C LYS A 83 12.38 -3.68 -4.17
N SER A 84 11.30 -3.00 -4.52
CA SER A 84 9.99 -3.61 -4.68
C SER A 84 9.16 -2.84 -5.71
N ASN A 85 7.96 -3.35 -6.00
CA ASN A 85 7.05 -2.85 -7.00
C ASN A 85 5.60 -2.89 -6.47
N PHE A 86 4.70 -2.24 -7.20
CA PHE A 86 3.31 -2.14 -6.81
C PHE A 86 2.53 -3.44 -7.03
N GLU A 87 3.03 -4.35 -7.87
CA GLU A 87 2.45 -5.67 -8.11
C GLU A 87 2.54 -6.56 -6.85
N GLU A 88 3.71 -6.64 -6.21
CA GLU A 88 3.86 -7.39 -4.95
C GLU A 88 3.05 -6.74 -3.84
N ALA A 89 3.02 -5.41 -3.75
CA ALA A 89 2.17 -4.70 -2.81
C ALA A 89 0.70 -5.10 -2.97
N TYR A 90 0.17 -5.05 -4.20
CA TYR A 90 -1.20 -5.44 -4.51
C TYR A 90 -1.48 -6.90 -4.14
N LYS A 91 -0.57 -7.82 -4.45
CA LYS A 91 -0.72 -9.25 -4.15
C LYS A 91 -0.92 -9.52 -2.66
N TYR A 92 -0.05 -8.98 -1.80
CA TYR A 92 -0.16 -9.17 -0.35
C TYR A 92 -1.36 -8.45 0.25
N LEU A 93 -1.64 -7.21 -0.17
CA LEU A 93 -2.82 -6.47 0.30
C LEU A 93 -4.13 -7.13 -0.13
N ASN A 94 -4.19 -7.68 -1.34
CA ASN A 94 -5.36 -8.41 -1.83
C ASN A 94 -5.55 -9.70 -1.04
N LYS A 95 -4.45 -10.37 -0.68
CA LYS A 95 -4.52 -11.54 0.22
C LYS A 95 -5.03 -11.18 1.60
N ALA A 96 -4.61 -10.05 2.16
CA ALA A 96 -5.15 -9.54 3.42
C ALA A 96 -6.66 -9.26 3.30
N GLU A 97 -7.09 -8.68 2.18
CA GLU A 97 -8.51 -8.39 1.92
C GLU A 97 -9.36 -9.67 1.77
N GLU A 98 -8.82 -10.73 1.15
CA GLU A 98 -9.49 -12.04 1.09
C GLU A 98 -9.69 -12.67 2.48
N LEU A 99 -8.75 -12.43 3.40
CA LEU A 99 -8.79 -12.98 4.76
C LEU A 99 -9.76 -12.21 5.67
N LEU A 100 -9.80 -10.88 5.53
CA LEU A 100 -10.65 -10.01 6.33
C LEU A 100 -11.32 -8.95 5.44
N PRO A 101 -12.37 -9.34 4.69
CA PRO A 101 -12.97 -8.49 3.68
C PRO A 101 -13.68 -7.29 4.29
N ARG A 102 -13.52 -6.13 3.66
CA ARG A 102 -14.26 -4.88 3.92
C ARG A 102 -14.24 -4.46 5.39
N THR A 103 -13.15 -4.75 6.09
CA THR A 103 -13.08 -4.51 7.53
C THR A 103 -11.97 -3.52 7.86
N TYR A 104 -10.75 -3.75 7.34
CA TYR A 104 -9.60 -2.94 7.70
C TYR A 104 -9.35 -1.83 6.67
N LEU A 105 -9.85 -0.64 6.98
CA LEU A 105 -9.83 0.53 6.09
C LEU A 105 -8.42 0.85 5.55
N PRO A 106 -7.33 0.83 6.34
CA PRO A 106 -5.99 1.08 5.80
C PRO A 106 -5.56 0.07 4.73
N ASN A 107 -6.00 -1.19 4.80
CA ASN A 107 -5.72 -2.18 3.76
C ASN A 107 -6.43 -1.84 2.46
N VAL A 108 -7.74 -1.58 2.54
CA VAL A 108 -8.58 -1.22 1.39
C VAL A 108 -8.08 0.07 0.72
N PHE A 109 -7.69 1.06 1.53
CA PHE A 109 -7.12 2.30 1.02
C PHE A 109 -5.80 2.06 0.25
N LEU A 110 -4.87 1.27 0.82
CA LEU A 110 -3.62 0.93 0.14
C LEU A 110 -3.85 0.11 -1.14
N LEU A 111 -4.86 -0.76 -1.19
CA LEU A 111 -5.26 -1.45 -2.42
C LEU A 111 -5.65 -0.47 -3.53
N GLY A 112 -6.49 0.50 -3.19
CA GLY A 112 -6.88 1.56 -4.12
C GLY A 112 -5.67 2.33 -4.66
N CYS A 113 -4.76 2.71 -3.77
CA CYS A 113 -3.52 3.40 -4.14
C CYS A 113 -2.60 2.53 -5.03
N ALA A 114 -2.39 1.26 -4.68
CA ALA A 114 -1.60 0.34 -5.50
C ALA A 114 -2.21 0.18 -6.91
N CYS A 115 -3.54 0.05 -7.02
CA CYS A 115 -4.23 0.01 -8.30
C CYS A 115 -4.01 1.28 -9.15
N ILE A 116 -3.95 2.48 -8.55
CA ILE A 116 -3.62 3.72 -9.28
C ILE A 116 -2.23 3.62 -9.90
N HIS A 117 -1.23 3.20 -9.11
CA HIS A 117 0.15 3.08 -9.59
C HIS A 117 0.31 2.01 -10.68
N LEU A 118 -0.54 0.98 -10.66
CA LEU A 118 -0.61 -0.06 -11.69
C LEU A 118 -1.45 0.33 -12.92
N GLY A 119 -2.01 1.55 -12.98
CA GLY A 119 -2.91 1.99 -14.06
C GLY A 119 -4.28 1.29 -14.07
N GLN A 120 -4.63 0.55 -13.02
CA GLN A 120 -5.88 -0.19 -12.89
C GLN A 120 -6.99 0.71 -12.31
N TYR A 121 -7.33 1.79 -13.02
CA TYR A 121 -8.21 2.86 -12.50
C TYR A 121 -9.61 2.40 -12.11
N TYR A 122 -10.20 1.44 -12.81
CA TYR A 122 -11.51 0.87 -12.44
C TYR A 122 -11.47 0.20 -11.06
N ARG A 123 -10.46 -0.64 -10.82
CA ARG A 123 -10.24 -1.28 -9.50
C ARG A 123 -9.89 -0.26 -8.44
N ALA A 124 -9.09 0.76 -8.78
CA ALA A 124 -8.78 1.85 -7.87
C ALA A 124 -10.05 2.55 -7.39
N LYS A 125 -10.94 2.96 -8.31
CA LYS A 125 -12.23 3.58 -7.96
C LYS A 125 -13.09 2.68 -7.09
N TYR A 126 -13.12 1.38 -7.38
CA TYR A 126 -13.85 0.40 -6.56
C TYR A 126 -13.35 0.36 -5.11
N TYR A 127 -12.04 0.19 -4.88
CA TYR A 127 -11.48 0.14 -3.53
C TYR A 127 -11.55 1.49 -2.81
N LEU A 128 -11.34 2.61 -3.50
CA LEU A 128 -11.46 3.93 -2.89
C LEU A 128 -12.89 4.23 -2.47
N ASN A 129 -13.89 3.90 -3.30
CA ASN A 129 -15.30 3.98 -2.93
C ASN A 129 -15.64 3.05 -1.74
N MET A 130 -15.03 1.87 -1.68
CA MET A 130 -15.18 1.01 -0.51
C MET A 130 -14.61 1.68 0.74
N ALA A 131 -13.37 2.20 0.67
CA ALA A 131 -12.70 2.83 1.82
C ALA A 131 -13.47 4.03 2.40
N ILE A 132 -14.13 4.84 1.57
CA ILE A 132 -14.92 6.00 2.07
C ILE A 132 -16.22 5.59 2.77
N ASN A 133 -16.73 4.39 2.48
CA ASN A 133 -17.99 3.87 3.03
C ASN A 133 -17.80 2.98 4.26
N LEU A 134 -16.55 2.64 4.60
CA LEU A 134 -16.24 1.92 5.83
C LEU A 134 -16.33 2.84 7.06
N PRO A 135 -16.78 2.30 8.22
CA PRO A 135 -16.80 3.07 9.45
C PRO A 135 -15.38 3.44 9.88
N THR A 136 -15.22 4.65 10.38
CA THR A 136 -13.93 5.16 10.87
C THR A 136 -13.92 5.14 12.39
N HIS A 137 -12.93 4.46 13.00
CA HIS A 137 -12.83 4.34 14.46
C HIS A 137 -11.58 5.01 15.02
N SER A 138 -10.53 5.15 14.21
CA SER A 138 -9.26 5.78 14.56
C SER A 138 -8.94 7.01 13.71
N ASP A 139 -7.99 7.83 14.14
CA ASP A 139 -7.51 8.94 13.32
C ASP A 139 -6.79 8.47 12.06
N CYS A 140 -6.19 7.27 12.09
CA CYS A 140 -5.65 6.61 10.91
C CYS A 140 -6.76 6.33 9.89
N ASP A 141 -7.91 5.80 10.34
CA ASP A 141 -9.06 5.52 9.47
C ASP A 141 -9.61 6.81 8.85
N LYS A 142 -9.75 7.87 9.65
CA LYS A 142 -10.18 9.20 9.16
C LYS A 142 -9.22 9.75 8.10
N CYS A 143 -7.91 9.62 8.34
CA CYS A 143 -6.88 10.05 7.38
C CYS A 143 -6.97 9.26 6.07
N CYS A 144 -7.12 7.94 6.15
CA CYS A 144 -7.27 7.08 4.98
C CYS A 144 -8.56 7.41 4.20
N SER A 145 -9.70 7.56 4.87
CA SER A 145 -10.98 7.94 4.23
C SER A 145 -10.89 9.31 3.56
N THR A 146 -10.29 10.30 4.23
CA THR A 146 -10.08 11.65 3.66
C THR A 146 -9.20 11.61 2.42
N ASN A 147 -8.09 10.87 2.48
CA ASN A 147 -7.21 10.71 1.32
C ASN A 147 -7.89 9.92 0.19
N ALA A 148 -8.72 8.93 0.51
CA ALA A 148 -9.49 8.18 -0.48
C ALA A 148 -10.45 9.09 -1.25
N LYS A 149 -11.22 9.94 -0.54
CA LYS A 149 -12.09 10.95 -1.16
C LYS A 149 -11.32 11.88 -2.10
N ARG A 150 -10.15 12.36 -1.65
CA ARG A 150 -9.30 13.25 -2.45
C ARG A 150 -8.77 12.57 -3.72
N LEU A 151 -8.35 11.30 -3.63
CA LEU A 151 -7.88 10.55 -4.79
C LEU A 151 -9.02 10.24 -5.76
N LEU A 152 -10.19 9.87 -5.25
CA LEU A 152 -11.37 9.59 -6.08
C LEU A 152 -11.79 10.81 -6.90
N ALA A 153 -11.88 11.99 -6.26
CA ALA A 153 -12.21 13.24 -6.95
C ALA A 153 -11.20 13.60 -8.04
N LYS A 154 -9.91 13.30 -7.83
CA LYS A 154 -8.89 13.47 -8.88
C LYS A 154 -9.15 12.52 -10.06
N LEU A 155 -9.41 11.24 -9.80
CA LEU A 155 -9.68 10.25 -10.85
C LEU A 155 -10.93 10.59 -11.66
N GLU A 156 -11.99 11.10 -11.02
CA GLU A 156 -13.20 11.55 -11.70
C GLU A 156 -12.95 12.75 -12.60
N LYS A 157 -12.16 13.73 -12.13
CA LYS A 157 -11.78 14.89 -12.97
C LYS A 157 -10.97 14.48 -14.21
N TYR A 158 -10.09 13.48 -14.09
CA TYR A 158 -9.34 12.95 -15.23
C TYR A 158 -10.24 12.24 -16.24
N ASP A 159 -11.20 11.44 -15.78
CA ASP A 159 -12.16 10.78 -16.67
C ASP A 159 -13.04 11.80 -17.41
N LEU A 160 -13.62 12.79 -16.72
CA LEU A 160 -14.38 13.86 -17.38
C LEU A 160 -13.53 14.65 -18.39
N GLY A 161 -12.27 14.95 -18.05
CA GLY A 161 -11.36 15.64 -18.96
C GLY A 161 -11.08 14.84 -20.22
N LYS A 162 -10.98 13.51 -20.10
CA LYS A 162 -10.83 12.62 -21.26
C LYS A 162 -12.10 12.63 -22.09
N ASP A 163 -13.27 12.44 -21.49
CA ASP A 163 -14.55 12.41 -22.21
C ASP A 163 -14.81 13.72 -22.97
N LEU A 164 -14.56 14.88 -22.34
CA LEU A 164 -14.67 16.20 -23.00
C LEU A 164 -13.68 16.36 -24.16
N LEU A 165 -12.45 15.85 -24.02
CA LEU A 165 -11.49 15.85 -25.12
C LEU A 165 -12.01 14.96 -26.25
N TYR A 166 -12.47 13.73 -25.98
CA TYR A 166 -13.03 12.85 -27.01
C TYR A 166 -14.26 13.47 -27.70
N GLU A 167 -15.19 14.08 -26.96
CA GLU A 167 -16.33 14.80 -27.55
C GLU A 167 -15.89 15.99 -28.41
N SER A 168 -14.90 16.78 -27.97
CA SER A 168 -14.36 17.87 -28.78
C SER A 168 -13.67 17.36 -30.05
N TYR A 169 -12.85 16.31 -29.98
CA TYR A 169 -12.23 15.69 -31.16
C TYR A 169 -13.27 15.13 -32.14
N HIS A 170 -14.36 14.57 -31.63
CA HIS A 170 -15.44 14.06 -32.48
C HIS A 170 -16.27 15.19 -33.11
N ASN A 171 -16.37 16.34 -32.44
CA ASN A 171 -17.02 17.55 -32.96
C ASN A 171 -16.13 18.35 -33.93
N PHE A 172 -14.81 18.16 -33.90
CA PHE A 172 -13.84 18.72 -34.86
C PHE A 172 -13.45 17.74 -35.98
N GLY A 173 -14.03 16.54 -36.01
CA GLY A 173 -13.93 15.61 -37.13
C GLY A 173 -14.76 16.11 -38.31
N PHE A 174 -14.08 16.57 -39.36
CA PHE A 174 -14.67 17.01 -40.62
C PHE A 174 -15.68 15.96 -41.16
N THR A 175 -16.89 16.41 -41.46
CA THR A 175 -17.66 15.79 -42.53
C THR A 175 -16.92 16.12 -43.83
N SER A 176 -16.59 15.08 -44.58
CA SER A 176 -15.86 15.04 -45.87
C SER A 176 -14.39 15.45 -45.88
#